data_AF-A0A7T7BQ93-F1
#
_entry.id   AF-A0A7T7BQ93-F1
#
_cell.length_a   1.000
_cell.length_b   1.000
_cell.length_c   1.000
_cell.angle_alpha   90.00
_cell.angle_beta   90.00
_cell.angle_gamma   90.00
#
_symmetry.space_group_name_H-M   'P 1'
#
loop_
_entity.id
_entity.type
_entity.pdbx_description
1 polymer ?
#
loop_
_entity_poly.entity_id
_entity_poly.type
_entity_poly.pdbx_seq_one_letter_code
_entity_poly.pdbx_strand_id
1 'polypeptide(L)' 'MGESKVTDKSGNDINRGDYVWTKIRGGTHEGHVEEVIIDQQRAEEVDVKNPPKVRFQNKDGKMVAHNPGTLEIYDTS' A
#
# COMPACT_ATOMS: atom_id res chain seq x y z
N MET A 1 -16.84 -5.97 -15.16
CA MET A 1 -16.35 -4.82 -14.38
C MET A 1 -14.86 -5.05 -14.20
N GLY A 2 -14.01 -4.20 -14.78
CA GLY A 2 -12.56 -4.38 -14.69
C GLY A 2 -12.10 -4.15 -13.25
N GLU A 3 -11.22 -5.00 -12.74
CA GLU A 3 -10.53 -4.78 -11.47
C GLU A 3 -9.89 -3.38 -11.52
N SER A 4 -10.28 -2.50 -10.61
CA SER A 4 -9.71 -1.16 -10.54
C SER A 4 -8.25 -1.29 -10.14
N LYS A 5 -7.35 -1.05 -11.10
CA LYS A 5 -5.91 -1.10 -10.87
C LYS A 5 -5.52 -0.01 -9.87
N VAL A 6 -4.82 -0.41 -8.83
CA VAL A 6 -4.25 0.51 -7.84
C VAL A 6 -2.77 0.67 -8.17
N THR A 7 -2.36 1.90 -8.45
CA THR A 7 -0.99 2.20 -8.85
C THR A 7 -0.24 2.97 -7.79
N ASP A 8 1.09 2.87 -7.82
CA ASP A 8 1.99 3.73 -7.07
C ASP A 8 2.02 5.16 -7.63
N LYS A 9 2.86 6.03 -7.06
CA LYS A 9 2.97 7.43 -7.51
C LYS A 9 3.52 7.58 -8.94
N SER A 10 4.16 6.55 -9.47
CA SER A 10 4.79 6.50 -10.80
C SER A 10 3.90 5.82 -11.84
N GLY A 11 2.74 5.29 -11.43
CA GLY A 11 1.80 4.60 -12.31
C GLY A 11 2.04 3.10 -12.44
N ASN A 12 2.91 2.50 -11.62
CA ASN A 12 3.13 1.07 -11.60
C ASN A 12 2.01 0.37 -10.83
N ASP A 13 1.47 -0.74 -11.36
CA ASP A 13 0.45 -1.54 -10.69
C ASP A 13 1.01 -2.11 -9.37
N ILE A 14 0.36 -1.82 -8.24
CA ILE A 14 0.72 -2.38 -6.93
C ILE A 14 -0.03 -3.69 -6.73
N ASN A 15 0.73 -4.76 -6.48
CA ASN A 15 0.23 -6.09 -6.22
C ASN A 15 0.70 -6.60 -4.85
N ARG A 16 0.01 -7.62 -4.35
CA ARG A 16 0.43 -8.33 -3.14
C ARG A 16 1.83 -8.93 -3.35
N GLY A 17 2.71 -8.73 -2.38
CA GLY A 17 4.10 -9.17 -2.41
C GLY A 17 5.10 -8.11 -2.88
N ASP A 18 4.65 -7.08 -3.60
CA ASP A 18 5.54 -5.99 -4.02
C ASP A 18 6.17 -5.31 -2.81
N TYR A 19 7.44 -4.94 -2.93
CA TYR A 19 8.08 -4.12 -1.90
C TYR A 19 7.75 -2.66 -2.16
N VAL A 20 7.03 -2.01 -1.24
CA VAL A 20 6.67 -0.60 -1.34
C VAL A 20 7.37 0.22 -0.29
N TRP A 21 7.64 1.48 -0.61
CA TRP A 21 8.20 2.42 0.35
C TRP A 21 7.68 3.84 0.16
N THR A 22 7.79 4.64 1.22
CA THR A 22 7.57 6.08 1.17
C THR A 22 8.38 6.80 2.23
N LYS A 23 8.82 8.02 1.91
CA LYS A 23 9.54 8.87 2.85
C LYS A 23 8.56 9.64 3.73
N ILE A 24 8.80 9.63 5.03
CA ILE A 24 8.07 10.43 6.02
C ILE A 24 9.04 11.39 6.73
N ARG A 25 8.49 12.33 7.51
CA ARG A 25 9.33 13.19 8.35
C ARG A 25 10.04 12.34 9.41
N GLY A 26 11.36 12.27 9.33
CA GLY A 26 12.19 11.54 10.29
C GLY A 26 12.36 10.04 10.01
N GLY A 27 11.95 9.54 8.83
CA GLY A 27 12.17 8.14 8.49
C GLY A 27 11.49 7.69 7.20
N THR A 28 11.22 6.40 7.14
CA THR A 28 10.55 5.72 6.02
C THR A 28 9.48 4.77 6.58
N HIS A 29 8.44 4.57 5.79
CA HIS A 29 7.62 3.36 5.89
C HIS A 29 7.91 2.52 4.67
N GLU A 30 8.24 1.26 4.88
CA GLU A 30 8.60 0.32 3.82
C GLU A 30 8.25 -1.10 4.24
N GLY A 31 7.92 -1.94 3.27
CA GLY A 31 7.58 -3.35 3.50
C GLY A 31 6.91 -4.02 2.31
N HIS A 32 6.69 -5.32 2.42
CA HIS A 32 5.96 -6.08 1.42
C HIS A 32 4.46 -5.88 1.56
N VAL A 33 3.78 -5.64 0.42
CA VAL A 33 2.33 -5.48 0.36
C VAL A 33 1.66 -6.77 0.80
N GLU A 34 0.84 -6.69 1.84
CA GLU A 34 -0.01 -7.80 2.27
C GLU A 34 -1.36 -7.78 1.55
N GLU A 35 -1.93 -6.59 1.35
CA GLU A 35 -3.29 -6.40 0.85
C GLU A 35 -3.47 -5.02 0.22
N VAL A 36 -4.22 -4.95 -0.88
CA VAL A 36 -4.74 -3.71 -1.46
C VAL A 36 -6.22 -3.62 -1.10
N ILE A 37 -6.57 -2.64 -0.28
CA ILE A 37 -7.95 -2.37 0.15
C ILE A 37 -8.55 -1.38 -0.83
N ILE A 38 -9.59 -1.80 -1.55
CA ILE A 38 -10.21 -1.02 -2.63
C ILE A 38 -11.62 -0.54 -2.27
N ASP A 39 -12.37 -1.36 -1.53
CA ASP A 39 -13.75 -1.07 -1.15
C ASP A 39 -13.89 -0.67 0.33
N GLN A 40 -15.01 0.00 0.61
CA GLN A 40 -15.31 0.56 1.93
C GLN A 40 -15.61 -0.52 2.97
N GLN A 41 -16.24 -1.62 2.57
CA GLN A 41 -16.56 -2.72 3.50
C GLN A 41 -15.27 -3.31 4.07
N ARG A 42 -14.31 -3.66 3.20
CA ARG A 42 -13.03 -4.21 3.64
C ARG A 42 -12.23 -3.20 4.45
N ALA A 43 -12.30 -1.92 4.10
CA ALA A 43 -11.66 -0.85 4.85
C ALA A 43 -12.17 -0.77 6.30
N GLU A 44 -13.48 -0.91 6.51
CA GLU A 44 -14.10 -0.95 7.84
C GLU A 44 -13.70 -2.19 8.65
N GLU A 45 -13.65 -3.37 8.02
CA GLU A 45 -13.23 -4.62 8.68
C GLU A 45 -11.81 -4.56 9.26
N VAL A 46 -10.93 -3.76 8.66
CA VAL A 46 -9.51 -3.64 9.05
C VAL A 46 -9.16 -2.28 9.65
N ASP A 47 -10.17 -1.50 10.06
CA ASP A 47 -10.04 -0.16 10.66
C ASP A 47 -9.16 0.81 9.84
N VAL A 48 -9.35 0.79 8.53
CA VAL A 48 -8.67 1.66 7.56
C VAL A 48 -9.67 2.66 6.99
N LYS A 49 -9.25 3.92 6.86
CA LYS A 49 -10.08 5.01 6.33
C LYS A 49 -9.67 5.36 4.91
N ASN A 50 -10.66 5.78 4.11
CA ASN A 50 -10.50 6.37 2.78
C ASN A 50 -9.75 5.44 1.81
N PRO A 51 -10.35 4.31 1.38
CA PRO A 51 -9.79 3.51 0.31
C PRO A 51 -9.67 4.31 -1.01
N PRO A 52 -8.72 3.97 -1.90
CA PRO A 52 -7.84 2.81 -1.82
C PRO A 52 -6.68 2.99 -0.83
N LYS A 53 -6.28 1.89 -0.18
CA LYS A 53 -5.15 1.84 0.75
C LYS A 53 -4.33 0.57 0.53
N VAL A 54 -3.02 0.71 0.60
CA VAL A 54 -2.09 -0.43 0.56
C VAL A 54 -1.68 -0.76 1.99
N ARG A 55 -1.96 -1.99 2.44
CA ARG A 55 -1.51 -2.52 3.73
C ARG A 55 -0.20 -3.28 3.55
N PHE A 56 0.79 -2.98 4.37
CA PHE A 56 2.07 -3.69 4.42
C PHE A 56 2.62 -3.71 5.86
N GLN A 57 3.42 -4.71 6.18
CA GLN A 57 4.11 -4.80 7.46
C GLN A 57 5.43 -4.02 7.37
N ASN A 58 5.65 -3.08 8.27
CA ASN A 58 6.91 -2.33 8.33
C ASN A 58 8.04 -3.15 8.98
N LYS A 59 9.27 -2.63 8.96
CA LYS A 59 10.45 -3.26 9.58
C LYS A 59 10.32 -3.59 11.07
N ASP A 60 9.42 -2.92 11.80
CA ASP A 60 9.17 -3.15 13.22
C ASP A 60 8.05 -4.19 13.45
N GLY A 61 7.56 -4.84 12.39
CA GLY A 61 6.48 -5.81 12.44
C GLY A 61 5.08 -5.19 12.54
N LYS A 62 4.94 -3.86 12.43
CA LYS A 62 3.65 -3.17 12.54
C LYS A 62 2.96 -3.07 11.19
N MET A 63 1.65 -3.32 11.18
CA MET A 63 0.83 -3.06 10.00
C MET A 63 0.66 -1.56 9.76
N VAL A 64 0.91 -1.14 8.53
CA VAL A 64 0.73 0.23 8.04
C VAL A 64 -0.23 0.17 6.85
N ALA A 65 -1.18 1.11 6.79
CA ALA A 65 -2.04 1.34 5.63
C ALA A 65 -1.74 2.72 5.03
N HIS A 66 -1.33 2.78 3.77
CA HIS A 66 -0.90 4.02 3.13
C HIS A 66 -1.64 4.31 1.82
N ASN A 67 -1.70 5.59 1.42
CA ASN A 67 -2.29 5.95 0.12
C ASN A 67 -1.37 5.44 -1.01
N PRO A 68 -1.88 4.64 -1.97
CA PRO A 68 -1.10 4.14 -3.10
C PRO A 68 -0.30 5.22 -3.83
N GLY A 69 -0.92 6.38 -4.12
CA GLY A 69 -0.31 7.47 -4.89
C GLY A 69 0.81 8.23 -4.17
N THR A 70 1.27 7.73 -3.02
CA THR A 70 2.40 8.27 -2.26
C THR A 70 3.49 7.23 -2.01
N LEU A 71 3.25 6.00 -2.44
CA LEU A 71 4.21 4.90 -2.40
C LEU A 71 5.01 4.86 -3.70
N GLU A 72 6.14 4.19 -3.63
CA GLU A 72 6.94 3.74 -4.76
C GLU A 72 7.16 2.24 -4.61
N ILE A 73 6.98 1.48 -5.69
CA ILE A 73 7.43 0.09 -5.75
C ILE A 73 8.95 0.09 -5.93
N TYR A 74 9.65 -0.72 -5.13
CA TYR A 74 11.05 -1.02 -5.36
C TYR A 74 11.12 -2.19 -6.34
N ASP A 75 11.46 -1.89 -7.59
CA ASP A 75 11.52 -2.88 -8.67
C ASP A 75 12.64 -3.89 -8.39
N THR A 76 12.28 -5.13 -8.08
CA THR A 76 13.22 -6.27 -8.20
C THR A 76 13.08 -6.80 -9.62
N SER A 77 14.01 -6.36 -10.47
CA SER A 77 14.18 -6.75 -11.88
C SER A 77 14.09 -8.25 -12.14
#